data_AF-A0A2N2SWD3-F1
#
_entry.id   AF-A0A2N2SWD3-F1
#
_cell.length_a   1.000
_cell.length_b   1.000
_cell.length_c   1.000
_cell.angle_alpha   90.00
_cell.angle_beta   90.00
_cell.angle_gamma   90.00
#
_symmetry.space_group_name_H-M   'P 1'
#
loop_
_entity.id
_entity.type
_entity.pdbx_description
1 polymer ?
#
loop_
_entity_poly.entity_id
_entity_poly.type
_entity_poly.pdbx_seq_one_letter_code
_entity_poly.pdbx_strand_id
1 'polypeptide(L)'
;MTDATLAAGEFSSAANTSNDINLLPHEAIDAPEAATPVAADIPNGFVTLGLAPELIQAVKDLGFTQPTTVQLKTIPLAMQGVSEDGNSARFIDLMVSSQTGSGKTAAFLLPVLHTLLKQQEQAETKSREDYERAVAEATAKGEAPPKRAKRKDPTNPR
;
A
#
# COMPACT_ATOMS: atom_id res chain seq x y z
N MET A 1 61.12 23.45 -24.61
CA MET A 1 60.01 23.93 -23.76
C MET A 1 59.32 22.66 -23.24
N THR A 2 59.85 21.93 -22.26
CA THR A 2 59.65 22.08 -20.79
C THR A 2 58.19 22.41 -20.47
N ASP A 3 57.37 21.60 -19.77
CA ASP A 3 57.54 20.78 -18.56
C ASP A 3 56.58 19.57 -18.63
N ALA A 4 56.83 18.33 -18.16
CA ALA A 4 57.25 17.86 -16.83
C ALA A 4 56.26 18.16 -15.69
N THR A 5 55.20 17.36 -15.56
CA THR A 5 54.65 17.00 -14.23
C THR A 5 54.25 15.54 -14.17
N LEU A 6 54.88 14.84 -13.23
CA LEU A 6 54.64 13.47 -12.80
C LEU A 6 53.36 13.41 -11.98
N ALA A 7 52.52 12.40 -12.23
CA ALA A 7 51.61 11.86 -11.22
C ALA A 7 51.63 10.34 -11.35
N ALA A 8 52.49 9.72 -10.54
CA ALA A 8 52.40 8.33 -10.14
C ALA A 8 51.19 8.15 -9.22
N GLY A 9 50.57 6.95 -9.25
CA GLY A 9 49.42 6.59 -8.41
C GLY A 9 48.47 5.67 -9.17
N GLU A 10 48.93 4.47 -9.52
CA GLU A 10 48.60 3.23 -8.80
C GLU A 10 47.26 2.62 -9.23
N PHE A 11 47.38 1.66 -10.14
CA PHE A 11 46.38 0.62 -10.37
C PHE A 11 46.14 -0.14 -9.06
N SER A 12 44.95 -0.03 -8.48
CA SER A 12 44.56 -0.92 -7.38
C SER A 12 44.13 -2.27 -7.95
N SER A 13 45.12 -3.14 -8.12
CA SER A 13 44.97 -4.59 -8.35
C SER A 13 44.37 -5.27 -7.13
N ALA A 14 43.61 -6.32 -7.38
CA ALA A 14 42.94 -7.19 -6.42
C ALA A 14 43.82 -7.61 -5.23
N ALA A 15 43.28 -7.45 -4.01
CA ALA A 15 43.73 -8.14 -2.82
C ALA A 15 42.66 -9.15 -2.41
N ASN A 16 43.01 -10.41 -2.64
CA ASN A 16 42.32 -11.61 -2.20
C ASN A 16 42.57 -11.79 -0.70
N THR A 17 41.59 -11.48 0.16
CA THR A 17 41.64 -11.85 1.60
C THR A 17 40.95 -13.20 1.78
N SER A 18 41.76 -14.24 1.72
CA SER A 18 41.46 -15.57 2.25
C SER A 18 41.41 -15.55 3.77
N ASN A 19 40.54 -16.44 4.30
CA ASN A 19 40.49 -17.00 5.66
C ASN A 19 39.94 -16.07 6.79
N ASP A 20 39.06 -16.50 7.70
CA ASP A 20 38.82 -17.85 8.23
C ASP A 20 37.32 -18.12 8.51
N ILE A 21 36.89 -19.31 8.11
CA ILE A 21 35.62 -19.94 8.49
C ILE A 21 35.81 -20.48 9.91
N ASN A 22 35.26 -19.81 10.93
CA ASN A 22 35.21 -20.39 12.27
C ASN A 22 33.92 -21.20 12.41
N LEU A 23 34.07 -22.51 12.23
CA LEU A 23 33.03 -23.53 12.35
C LEU A 23 33.17 -24.22 13.72
N LEU A 24 32.28 -23.92 14.66
CA LEU A 24 32.14 -24.63 15.95
C LEU A 24 30.66 -24.55 16.43
N PRO A 25 30.16 -25.52 17.22
CA PRO A 25 29.20 -26.52 16.75
C PRO A 25 27.74 -26.28 17.17
N HIS A 26 26.85 -26.99 16.45
CA HIS A 26 25.44 -27.21 16.77
C HIS A 26 25.26 -27.83 18.17
N GLU A 27 24.57 -27.13 19.07
CA GLU A 27 23.74 -27.75 20.10
C GLU A 27 22.38 -27.03 20.14
N ALA A 28 21.32 -27.79 19.87
CA ALA A 28 19.94 -27.46 20.23
C ALA A 28 19.84 -27.50 21.78
N ILE A 29 18.87 -26.95 22.50
CA ILE A 29 17.43 -26.73 22.34
C ILE A 29 17.10 -25.76 23.49
N ASP A 30 16.40 -24.66 23.25
CA ASP A 30 15.18 -24.30 23.99
C ASP A 30 14.57 -23.04 23.38
N ALA A 31 13.30 -23.12 23.00
CA ALA A 31 12.56 -22.00 22.44
C ALA A 31 11.86 -21.28 23.59
N PRO A 32 12.21 -20.02 23.92
CA PRO A 32 11.23 -19.16 24.54
C PRO A 32 10.35 -18.63 23.42
N GLU A 33 9.15 -19.17 23.39
CA GLU A 33 7.90 -18.53 22.97
C GLU A 33 8.08 -17.05 22.64
N ALA A 34 7.82 -16.71 21.37
CA ALA A 34 7.89 -15.36 20.83
C ALA A 34 6.94 -14.44 21.60
N ALA A 35 7.44 -13.83 22.66
CA ALA A 35 6.83 -12.70 23.31
C ALA A 35 6.72 -11.60 22.25
N THR A 36 5.49 -11.30 21.83
CA THR A 36 5.17 -10.11 21.08
C THR A 36 5.66 -8.91 21.90
N PRO A 37 6.67 -8.14 21.44
CA PRO A 37 6.91 -6.87 22.07
C PRO A 37 5.70 -6.01 21.74
N VAL A 38 4.95 -5.63 22.78
CA VAL A 38 3.94 -4.57 22.72
C VAL A 38 4.65 -3.29 22.26
N ALA A 39 4.71 -3.11 20.94
CA ALA A 39 5.34 -1.96 20.32
C ALA A 39 4.54 -0.72 20.73
N ALA A 40 5.24 0.20 21.40
CA ALA A 40 4.76 1.54 21.68
C ALA A 40 4.12 2.15 20.42
N ASP A 41 3.10 2.98 20.65
CA ASP A 41 2.16 3.57 19.69
C ASP A 41 2.85 4.56 18.73
N ILE A 42 3.80 4.06 17.94
CA ILE A 42 4.46 4.80 16.86
C ILE A 42 3.48 4.83 15.69
N PRO A 43 3.19 6.00 15.09
CA PRO A 43 2.32 6.09 13.93
C PRO A 43 2.81 5.15 12.82
N ASN A 44 1.93 4.27 12.34
CA ASN A 44 2.23 3.34 11.27
C ASN A 44 2.67 4.12 10.01
N GLY A 45 3.82 3.78 9.42
CA GLY A 45 4.42 4.53 8.31
C GLY A 45 3.52 4.60 7.06
N PHE A 46 2.60 3.64 6.92
CA PHE A 46 1.63 3.60 5.82
C PHE A 46 0.58 4.72 5.89
N VAL A 47 0.36 5.34 7.06
CA VAL A 47 -0.61 6.45 7.23
C VAL A 47 -0.31 7.61 6.28
N THR A 48 0.97 7.86 6.01
CA THR A 48 1.41 8.95 5.12
C THR A 48 1.13 8.70 3.64
N LEU A 49 0.72 7.49 3.26
CA LEU A 49 0.47 7.10 1.87
C LEU A 49 -0.95 7.40 1.39
N GLY A 50 -1.83 7.91 2.27
CA GLY A 50 -3.21 8.27 1.90
C GLY A 50 -4.13 7.08 1.64
N LEU A 51 -3.79 5.90 2.18
CA LEU A 51 -4.62 4.70 2.06
C LEU A 51 -5.93 4.84 2.84
N ALA A 52 -6.90 4.00 2.48
CA ALA A 52 -8.18 3.94 3.18
C ALA A 52 -7.95 3.46 4.63
N PRO A 53 -8.70 3.96 5.62
CA PRO A 53 -8.47 3.65 7.02
C PRO A 53 -8.56 2.14 7.32
N GLU A 54 -9.43 1.41 6.63
CA GLU A 54 -9.57 -0.04 6.73
C GLU A 54 -8.29 -0.78 6.31
N LEU A 55 -7.59 -0.25 5.29
CA LEU A 55 -6.33 -0.82 4.83
C LEU A 55 -5.19 -0.53 5.79
N ILE A 56 -5.15 0.66 6.39
CA ILE A 56 -4.18 0.99 7.43
C ILE A 56 -4.34 0.05 8.64
N GLN A 57 -5.58 -0.21 9.05
CA GLN A 57 -5.87 -1.15 10.12
C GLN A 57 -5.44 -2.56 9.74
N ALA A 58 -5.79 -3.05 8.55
CA ALA A 58 -5.38 -4.37 8.08
C ALA A 58 -3.85 -4.53 8.04
N VAL A 59 -3.13 -3.54 7.52
CA VAL A 59 -1.66 -3.53 7.47
C VAL A 59 -1.07 -3.57 8.88
N LYS A 60 -1.64 -2.83 9.84
CA LYS A 60 -1.26 -2.89 11.26
C LYS A 60 -1.50 -4.29 11.84
N ASP A 61 -2.64 -4.90 11.57
CA ASP A 61 -3.00 -6.24 12.08
C ASP A 61 -2.11 -7.34 11.51
N LEU A 62 -1.63 -7.17 10.27
CA LEU A 62 -0.63 -8.03 9.64
C LEU A 62 0.79 -7.83 10.22
N GLY A 63 0.99 -6.87 11.13
CA GLY A 63 2.29 -6.55 11.72
C GLY A 63 3.20 -5.72 10.81
N PHE A 64 2.66 -5.12 9.74
CA PHE A 64 3.42 -4.23 8.87
C PHE A 64 3.45 -2.81 9.47
N THR A 65 4.65 -2.36 9.84
CA THR A 65 4.85 -1.09 10.54
C THR A 65 5.40 0.01 9.64
N GLN A 66 6.28 -0.34 8.69
CA GLN A 66 6.94 0.59 7.77
C GLN A 66 6.84 0.11 6.33
N PRO A 67 6.47 0.99 5.38
CA PRO A 67 6.46 0.65 3.97
C PRO A 67 7.88 0.44 3.43
N THR A 68 8.04 -0.51 2.52
CA THR A 68 9.33 -0.73 1.84
C THR A 68 9.63 0.39 0.85
N THR A 69 10.90 0.52 0.43
CA THR A 69 11.31 1.51 -0.58
C THR A 69 10.52 1.40 -1.88
N VAL A 70 10.14 0.18 -2.29
CA VAL A 70 9.32 -0.04 -3.48
C VAL A 70 7.91 0.48 -3.24
N GLN A 71 7.31 0.18 -2.09
CA GLN A 71 5.96 0.62 -1.73
C GLN A 71 5.87 2.15 -1.61
N LEU A 72 6.81 2.78 -0.91
CA LEU A 72 6.89 4.25 -0.76
C LEU A 72 6.88 4.97 -2.11
N LYS A 73 7.59 4.43 -3.11
CA LYS A 73 7.69 5.05 -4.44
C LYS A 73 6.47 4.77 -5.32
N THR A 74 5.87 3.59 -5.19
CA THR A 74 4.89 3.09 -6.18
C THR A 74 3.45 3.30 -5.74
N ILE A 75 3.15 3.22 -4.43
CA ILE A 75 1.78 3.37 -3.91
C ILE A 75 1.20 4.74 -4.25
N PRO A 76 1.89 5.88 -3.96
CA PRO A 76 1.34 7.20 -4.27
C PRO A 76 1.14 7.41 -5.78
N LEU A 77 2.05 6.86 -6.59
CA LEU A 77 1.96 6.92 -8.06
C LEU A 77 0.74 6.14 -8.59
N ALA A 78 0.49 4.94 -8.06
CA ALA A 78 -0.64 4.10 -8.46
C ALA A 78 -2.00 4.67 -8.03
N MET A 79 -2.03 5.52 -7.00
CA MET A 79 -3.26 6.12 -6.45
C MET A 79 -3.69 7.43 -7.11
N GLN A 80 -2.89 8.01 -8.02
CA GLN A 80 -3.17 9.33 -8.62
C GLN A 80 -4.50 9.44 -9.36
N GLY A 81 -5.12 8.33 -9.77
CA GLY A 81 -6.42 8.33 -10.46
C GLY A 81 -7.64 8.53 -9.55
N VAL A 82 -7.45 8.48 -8.23
CA VAL A 82 -8.51 8.55 -7.23
C VAL A 82 -8.52 9.93 -6.57
N SER A 83 -8.81 10.98 -7.35
CA SER A 83 -8.97 12.33 -6.79
C SER A 83 -10.34 12.48 -6.11
N GLU A 84 -10.34 13.04 -4.91
CA GLU A 84 -11.54 13.34 -4.10
C GLU A 84 -12.53 14.28 -4.84
N ASP A 85 -12.03 15.10 -5.77
CA ASP A 85 -12.81 16.13 -6.47
C ASP A 85 -13.71 15.59 -7.60
N GLY A 86 -13.87 14.27 -7.75
CA GLY A 86 -14.68 13.65 -8.80
C GLY A 86 -14.11 13.78 -10.22
N ASN A 87 -13.03 14.54 -10.39
CA ASN A 87 -12.26 14.61 -11.62
C ASN A 87 -11.26 13.45 -11.62
N SER A 88 -11.74 12.26 -12.00
CA SER A 88 -10.91 11.06 -12.08
C SER A 88 -9.73 11.31 -13.02
N ALA A 89 -8.55 11.55 -12.46
CA ALA A 89 -7.34 11.52 -13.25
C ALA A 89 -7.15 10.11 -13.82
N ARG A 90 -6.50 10.02 -14.98
CA ARG A 90 -6.25 8.72 -15.59
C ARG A 90 -5.25 7.95 -14.70
N PHE A 91 -5.54 6.68 -14.41
CA PHE A 91 -4.54 5.80 -13.79
C PHE A 91 -3.30 5.72 -14.67
N ILE A 92 -2.14 5.59 -14.03
CA ILE A 92 -0.86 5.42 -14.71
C ILE A 92 -0.42 3.96 -14.62
N ASP A 93 0.09 3.44 -15.73
CA ASP A 93 0.70 2.11 -15.75
C ASP A 93 2.13 2.20 -15.20
N LEU A 94 2.44 1.33 -14.25
CA LEU A 94 3.75 1.30 -13.59
C LEU A 94 4.46 -0.03 -13.86
N MET A 95 5.69 0.06 -14.38
CA MET A 95 6.60 -1.08 -14.45
C MET A 95 7.56 -1.03 -13.25
N VAL A 96 7.50 -2.05 -12.39
CA VAL A 96 8.27 -2.09 -11.13
C VAL A 96 9.19 -3.31 -11.12
N SER A 97 10.51 -3.09 -11.12
CA SER A 97 11.52 -4.16 -11.00
C SER A 97 12.21 -4.11 -9.63
N SER A 98 12.18 -5.24 -8.91
CA SER A 98 12.95 -5.44 -7.67
C SER A 98 12.98 -6.93 -7.29
N GLN A 99 13.88 -7.34 -6.41
CA GLN A 99 14.03 -8.73 -5.95
C GLN A 99 12.82 -9.26 -5.14
N THR A 100 12.66 -10.57 -5.01
CA THR A 100 11.67 -11.18 -4.11
C THR A 100 11.87 -10.72 -2.66
N GLY A 101 10.77 -10.58 -1.91
CA GLY A 101 10.80 -10.05 -0.55
C GLY A 101 10.81 -8.52 -0.45
N SER A 102 10.92 -7.78 -1.56
CA SER A 102 10.89 -6.30 -1.58
C SER A 102 9.51 -5.66 -1.31
N GLY A 103 8.45 -6.48 -1.16
CA GLY A 103 7.10 -6.00 -0.89
C GLY A 103 6.28 -5.56 -2.12
N LYS A 104 6.68 -5.93 -3.35
CA LYS A 104 5.95 -5.63 -4.61
C LYS A 104 4.47 -6.03 -4.59
N THR A 105 4.15 -7.14 -3.94
CA THR A 105 2.77 -7.65 -3.87
C THR A 105 1.85 -6.65 -3.18
N ALA A 106 2.23 -6.17 -1.99
CA ALA A 106 1.46 -5.12 -1.29
C ALA A 106 1.54 -3.77 -2.03
N ALA A 107 2.66 -3.49 -2.70
CA ALA A 107 2.81 -2.27 -3.52
C ALA A 107 1.78 -2.19 -4.66
N PHE A 108 1.37 -3.34 -5.20
CA PHE A 108 0.30 -3.43 -6.21
C PHE A 108 -1.10 -3.54 -5.59
N LEU A 109 -1.26 -4.41 -4.58
CA LEU A 109 -2.58 -4.72 -4.02
C LEU A 109 -3.19 -3.56 -3.21
N LEU A 110 -2.39 -2.82 -2.44
CA LEU A 110 -2.92 -1.73 -1.60
C LEU A 110 -3.59 -0.62 -2.43
N PRO A 111 -2.99 -0.10 -3.52
CA PRO A 111 -3.68 0.84 -4.41
C PRO A 111 -4.95 0.28 -5.05
N VAL A 112 -4.95 -0.99 -5.46
CA VAL A 112 -6.13 -1.63 -6.07
C VAL A 112 -7.27 -1.72 -5.06
N LEU A 113 -7.00 -2.22 -3.86
CA LEU A 113 -8.01 -2.32 -2.81
C LEU A 113 -8.53 -0.94 -2.39
N HIS A 114 -7.65 0.06 -2.28
CA HIS A 114 -8.06 1.43 -1.97
C HIS A 114 -9.03 1.97 -3.03
N THR A 115 -8.72 1.75 -4.30
CA THR A 115 -9.57 2.18 -5.42
C THR A 115 -10.94 1.50 -5.38
N LEU A 116 -11.00 0.20 -5.10
CA LEU A 116 -12.25 -0.54 -4.98
C LEU A 116 -13.11 -0.04 -3.81
N LEU A 117 -12.50 0.24 -2.65
CA LEU A 117 -13.21 0.81 -1.50
C LEU A 117 -13.80 2.18 -1.83
N LYS A 118 -13.02 3.06 -2.46
CA LYS A 118 -13.49 4.39 -2.88
C LYS A 118 -14.62 4.31 -3.92
N GLN A 119 -14.55 3.38 -4.88
CA GLN A 119 -15.63 3.16 -5.85
C GLN A 119 -16.91 2.67 -5.17
N GLN A 120 -16.80 1.80 -4.15
CA GLN A 120 -17.96 1.36 -3.38
C GLN A 120 -18.60 2.51 -2.60
N GLU A 121 -17.79 3.31 -1.91
CA GLU A 121 -18.26 4.50 -1.18
C GLU A 121 -18.97 5.51 -2.09
N GLN A 122 -18.39 5.79 -3.26
CA GLN A 122 -19.00 6.66 -4.28
C GLN A 122 -20.32 6.09 -4.81
N ALA A 123 -20.39 4.79 -5.09
CA ALA A 123 -21.61 4.14 -5.55
C ALA A 123 -22.73 4.21 -4.50
N GLU A 124 -22.38 4.00 -3.22
CA GLU A 124 -23.32 4.13 -2.11
C GLU A 124 -23.83 5.56 -1.96
N THR A 125 -22.93 6.54 -2.00
CA THR A 125 -23.26 7.97 -1.91
C THR A 125 -24.18 8.39 -3.03
N LYS A 126 -23.84 8.05 -4.28
CA LYS A 126 -24.68 8.33 -5.45
C LYS A 126 -26.07 7.69 -5.32
N SER A 127 -26.15 6.43 -4.87
CA SER A 127 -27.44 5.74 -4.70
C SER A 127 -28.32 6.41 -3.63
N ARG A 128 -27.70 6.98 -2.60
CA ARG A 128 -28.37 7.73 -1.54
C ARG A 128 -28.88 9.06 -2.06
N GLU A 129 -28.07 9.80 -2.78
CA GLU A 129 -28.44 11.08 -3.41
C GLU A 129 -29.59 10.91 -4.40
N ASP A 130 -29.53 9.88 -5.26
CA ASP A 130 -30.60 9.54 -6.21
C ASP A 130 -31.92 9.23 -5.48
N TYR A 131 -31.84 8.51 -4.36
CA TYR A 131 -33.00 8.23 -3.52
C TYR A 131 -33.58 9.50 -2.88
N GLU A 132 -32.74 10.35 -2.30
CA GLU A 132 -33.15 11.61 -1.68
C GLU A 132 -33.81 12.54 -2.70
N ARG A 133 -33.27 12.60 -3.93
CA ARG A 133 -33.87 13.34 -5.04
C ARG A 133 -35.24 12.80 -5.45
N ALA A 134 -35.38 11.48 -5.57
CA ALA A 134 -36.65 10.85 -5.92
C ALA A 134 -37.72 11.06 -4.83
N VAL A 135 -37.34 11.05 -3.55
CA VAL A 135 -38.25 11.36 -2.43
C VAL A 135 -38.70 12.83 -2.49
N ALA A 136 -37.78 13.76 -2.74
CA ALA A 136 -38.11 15.18 -2.87
C ALA A 136 -39.09 15.43 -4.03
N GLU A 137 -38.87 14.78 -5.18
CA GLU A 137 -39.77 14.87 -6.33
C GLU A 137 -41.16 14.27 -6.05
N ALA A 138 -41.24 13.10 -5.41
CA ALA A 138 -42.51 12.47 -5.04
C ALA A 138 -43.31 13.34 -4.06
N THR A 139 -42.62 13.94 -3.08
CA THR A 139 -43.24 14.85 -2.11
C THR A 139 -43.79 16.10 -2.80
N ALA A 140 -43.06 16.66 -3.78
CA ALA A 140 -43.52 17.80 -4.57
C ALA A 140 -44.74 17.47 -5.45
N LYS A 141 -44.86 16.22 -5.90
CA LYS A 141 -46.02 15.72 -6.69
C LYS A 141 -47.20 15.25 -5.83
N GLY A 142 -47.04 15.15 -4.50
CA GLY A 142 -48.08 14.62 -3.59
C GLY A 142 -48.24 13.10 -3.64
N GLU A 143 -47.24 12.38 -4.14
CA GLU A 143 -47.23 10.92 -4.25
C GLU A 143 -46.51 10.26 -3.06
N ALA A 144 -46.74 8.96 -2.86
CA ALA A 144 -46.06 8.20 -1.81
C ALA A 144 -44.55 8.03 -2.13
N PRO A 145 -43.67 8.07 -1.12
CA PRO A 145 -42.23 8.01 -1.34
C PRO A 145 -41.76 6.66 -1.93
N PRO A 146 -40.74 6.66 -2.80
CA PRO A 146 -40.22 5.45 -3.41
C PRO A 146 -39.63 4.48 -2.38
N LYS A 147 -39.71 3.19 -2.67
CA LYS A 147 -39.11 2.13 -1.83
C LYS A 147 -37.60 2.08 -2.07
N ARG A 148 -36.81 1.96 -0.99
CA ARG A 148 -35.35 1.78 -1.08
C ARG A 148 -35.02 0.44 -1.74
N ALA A 149 -34.06 0.44 -2.66
CA ALA A 149 -33.55 -0.79 -3.26
C ALA A 149 -32.86 -1.65 -2.18
N LYS A 150 -33.17 -2.95 -2.14
CA LYS A 150 -32.55 -3.88 -1.19
C LYS A 150 -31.10 -4.14 -1.64
N ARG A 151 -30.12 -3.82 -0.80
CA ARG A 151 -28.71 -4.15 -1.07
C ARG A 151 -28.58 -5.66 -1.32
N LYS A 152 -27.95 -6.05 -2.42
CA LYS A 152 -27.64 -7.47 -2.69
C LYS A 152 -26.43 -7.83 -1.84
N ASP A 153 -26.55 -8.89 -1.05
CA ASP A 153 -25.42 -9.47 -0.31
C ASP A 153 -24.44 -10.12 -1.32
N PRO A 154 -23.20 -9.63 -1.42
CA PRO A 154 -22.22 -10.16 -2.36
C PRO A 154 -21.66 -11.52 -1.95
N THR A 155 -21.87 -11.96 -0.70
CA THR A 155 -21.38 -13.25 -0.17
C THR A 155 -22.45 -14.35 -0.20
N ASN A 156 -23.67 -14.02 -0.65
CA ASN A 156 -24.78 -14.96 -0.71
C ASN A 156 -24.65 -15.86 -1.98
N PRO A 157 -24.48 -17.19 -1.82
CA PRO A 157 -24.10 -18.12 -2.90
C PRO A 157 -25.28 -18.55 -3.78
N ARG A 158 -26.11 -17.59 -4.24
CA ARG A 158 -27.33 -17.82 -5.02
C ARG A 158 -27.26 -18.98 -6.02
#